data_AF-A0A1X0XW54-F1
#
_entry.id   AF-A0A1X0XW54-F1
#
_cell.length_a   1.000
_cell.length_b   1.000
_cell.length_c   1.000
_cell.angle_alpha   90.00
_cell.angle_beta   90.00
_cell.angle_gamma   90.00
#
_symmetry.space_group_name_H-M   'P 1'
#
loop_
_entity.id
_entity.type
_entity.pdbx_description
1 polymer ?
#
loop_
_entity_poly.entity_id
_entity_poly.type
_entity_poly.pdbx_seq_one_letter_code
_entity_poly.pdbx_strand_id
1 'polypeptide(L)'
;MILGFAGKAASGKTTAAHHLAPLLQRETLIVPMAMLLRDEVEGFLRQVGAVDHVPLVYGSQEDKVRTFYIDQEKALEVCPPWADFIRINSAIQDRPGQTALTVRLILQWWGTEYRRAREPDYWTRAWTRKVRDYDLDRVHILVDDVRFMNELRSIRELDGRIVKIERPGFAAAGNHASETSLDGFDAWDDIIVNDGSLELFKSRVAELPRVLSIDS
;
A
#
# COMPACT_ATOMS: atom_id res chain seq x y z
N MET A 1 3.28 -15.47 -12.94
CA MET A 1 2.11 -14.57 -13.20
C MET A 1 2.00 -13.52 -12.09
N ILE A 2 1.56 -12.31 -12.45
CA ILE A 2 1.40 -11.19 -11.52
C ILE A 2 -0.06 -10.72 -11.55
N LEU A 3 -0.67 -10.54 -10.36
CA LEU A 3 -2.04 -10.05 -10.20
C LEU A 3 -2.10 -8.93 -9.16
N GLY A 4 -2.50 -7.74 -9.59
CA GLY A 4 -2.73 -6.59 -8.73
C GLY A 4 -4.20 -6.42 -8.34
N PHE A 5 -4.44 -6.14 -7.08
CA PHE A 5 -5.76 -5.74 -6.56
C PHE A 5 -5.79 -4.24 -6.32
N ALA A 6 -6.74 -3.57 -6.95
CA ALA A 6 -6.99 -2.14 -6.82
C ALA A 6 -8.36 -1.88 -6.18
N GLY A 7 -8.55 -0.69 -5.61
CA GLY A 7 -9.79 -0.30 -4.95
C GLY A 7 -9.54 0.55 -3.71
N LYS A 8 -10.60 1.16 -3.18
CA LYS A 8 -10.49 2.11 -2.06
C LYS A 8 -10.10 1.43 -0.75
N ALA A 9 -9.66 2.19 0.25
CA ALA A 9 -9.38 1.67 1.59
C ALA A 9 -10.55 0.83 2.12
N ALA A 10 -10.23 -0.30 2.78
CA ALA A 10 -11.19 -1.26 3.30
C ALA A 10 -12.20 -1.85 2.28
N SER A 11 -11.89 -1.82 0.97
CA SER A 11 -12.69 -2.50 -0.06
C SER A 11 -12.59 -4.03 -0.01
N GLY A 12 -11.50 -4.59 0.55
CA GLY A 12 -11.27 -6.03 0.63
C GLY A 12 -10.03 -6.54 -0.11
N LYS A 13 -9.17 -5.66 -0.66
CA LYS A 13 -7.96 -6.04 -1.43
C LYS A 13 -7.03 -7.03 -0.70
N THR A 14 -6.61 -6.68 0.51
CA THR A 14 -5.75 -7.56 1.34
C THR A 14 -6.45 -8.90 1.62
N THR A 15 -7.75 -8.87 1.92
CA THR A 15 -8.54 -10.10 2.09
C THR A 15 -8.55 -10.96 0.83
N ALA A 16 -8.72 -10.37 -0.35
CA ALA A 16 -8.69 -11.09 -1.62
C ALA A 16 -7.32 -11.72 -1.90
N ALA A 17 -6.22 -10.96 -1.75
CA ALA A 17 -4.88 -11.47 -1.98
C ALA A 17 -4.55 -12.65 -1.05
N HIS A 18 -4.82 -12.51 0.24
CA HIS A 18 -4.57 -13.57 1.22
C HIS A 18 -5.48 -14.78 1.06
N HIS A 19 -6.72 -14.59 0.58
CA HIS A 19 -7.62 -15.70 0.30
C HIS A 19 -7.24 -16.45 -0.99
N LEU A 20 -6.82 -15.73 -2.03
CA LEU A 20 -6.45 -16.31 -3.32
C LEU A 20 -5.12 -17.05 -3.27
N ALA A 21 -4.10 -16.52 -2.57
CA ALA A 21 -2.76 -17.10 -2.54
C ALA A 21 -2.71 -18.62 -2.28
N PRO A 22 -3.41 -19.18 -1.27
CA PRO A 22 -3.39 -20.63 -1.03
C PRO A 22 -4.22 -21.47 -2.02
N LEU A 23 -5.01 -20.85 -2.91
CA LEU A 23 -5.83 -21.55 -3.90
C LEU A 23 -5.11 -21.76 -5.23
N LEU A 24 -3.97 -21.09 -5.44
CA LEU A 24 -3.16 -21.20 -6.65
C LEU A 24 -2.24 -22.43 -6.61
N GLN A 25 -1.93 -22.99 -7.77
CA GLN A 25 -1.19 -24.25 -7.84
C GLN A 25 0.30 -24.08 -7.54
N ARG A 26 0.85 -22.91 -7.88
CA ARG A 26 2.26 -22.59 -7.65
C ARG A 26 2.42 -21.76 -6.38
N GLU A 27 3.65 -21.75 -5.88
CA GLU A 27 4.03 -20.88 -4.77
C GLU A 27 3.61 -19.44 -5.09
N THR A 28 2.91 -18.80 -4.14
CA THR A 28 2.37 -17.47 -4.34
C THR A 28 2.89 -16.53 -3.26
N LEU A 29 3.51 -15.45 -3.70
CA LEU A 29 4.05 -14.40 -2.85
C LEU A 29 3.15 -13.16 -2.90
N ILE A 30 2.88 -12.55 -1.74
CA ILE A 30 2.25 -11.23 -1.69
C ILE A 30 3.36 -10.20 -1.57
N VAL A 31 3.51 -9.36 -2.60
CA VAL A 31 4.58 -8.35 -2.69
C VAL A 31 3.91 -6.98 -2.86
N PRO A 32 3.62 -6.26 -1.76
CA PRO A 32 2.97 -4.95 -1.81
C PRO A 32 3.86 -3.88 -2.47
N MET A 33 3.27 -2.93 -3.19
CA MET A 33 3.94 -1.76 -3.75
C MET A 33 4.59 -0.90 -2.66
N ALA A 34 3.92 -0.77 -1.51
CA ALA A 34 4.39 0.02 -0.38
C ALA A 34 5.31 -0.76 0.58
N MET A 35 5.90 -1.88 0.16
CA MET A 35 6.72 -2.68 1.09
C MET A 35 7.94 -1.91 1.62
N LEU A 36 8.71 -1.27 0.71
CA LEU A 36 9.90 -0.52 1.11
C LEU A 36 9.57 0.78 1.84
N LEU A 37 8.34 1.29 1.69
CA LEU A 37 7.89 2.46 2.43
C LEU A 37 7.88 2.16 3.94
N ARG A 38 7.45 0.96 4.34
CA ARG A 38 7.46 0.57 5.76
C ARG A 38 8.89 0.44 6.27
N ASP A 39 9.78 -0.18 5.49
CA ASP A 39 11.19 -0.34 5.83
C ASP A 39 11.89 1.01 6.00
N GLU A 40 11.62 1.97 5.10
CA GLU A 40 12.20 3.32 5.20
C GLU A 40 11.67 4.09 6.41
N VAL A 41 10.36 4.03 6.68
CA VAL A 41 9.77 4.69 7.86
C VAL A 41 10.27 4.05 9.14
N GLU A 42 10.42 2.72 9.20
CA GLU A 42 11.06 2.03 10.31
C GLU A 42 12.50 2.52 10.51
N GLY A 43 13.30 2.58 9.44
CA GLY A 43 14.67 3.07 9.48
C GLY A 43 14.75 4.49 10.03
N PHE A 44 13.86 5.37 9.59
CA PHE A 44 13.73 6.73 10.11
C PHE A 44 13.39 6.74 11.60
N LEU A 45 12.35 5.99 12.02
CA LEU A 45 11.96 5.91 13.44
C LEU A 45 13.09 5.43 14.33
N ARG A 46 13.88 4.45 13.86
CA ARG A 46 15.07 3.97 14.59
C ARG A 46 16.14 5.06 14.70
N GLN A 47 16.43 5.78 13.63
CA GLN A 47 17.46 6.83 13.61
C GLN A 47 17.11 8.02 14.52
N VAL A 48 15.83 8.37 14.65
CA VAL A 48 15.39 9.43 15.57
C VAL A 48 15.21 8.96 17.02
N GLY A 49 15.49 7.68 17.31
CA GLY A 49 15.36 7.09 18.65
C GLY A 49 13.94 6.69 19.05
N ALA A 50 13.01 6.59 18.10
CA ALA A 50 11.62 6.22 18.29
C ALA A 50 11.36 4.71 18.08
N VAL A 51 12.28 3.86 18.55
CA VAL A 51 12.25 2.40 18.32
C VAL A 51 10.99 1.75 18.88
N ASP A 52 10.48 2.25 20.01
CA ASP A 52 9.27 1.72 20.66
C ASP A 52 7.99 1.91 19.81
N HIS A 53 8.04 2.76 18.78
CA HIS A 53 6.92 3.03 17.88
C HIS A 53 6.99 2.22 16.58
N VAL A 54 8.12 1.55 16.30
CA VAL A 54 8.28 0.69 15.11
C VAL A 54 7.19 -0.39 15.00
N PRO A 55 6.77 -1.09 16.08
CA PRO A 55 5.70 -2.07 15.98
C PRO A 55 4.37 -1.52 15.42
N LEU A 56 4.09 -0.22 15.61
CA LEU A 56 2.88 0.42 15.09
C LEU A 56 2.86 0.45 13.55
N VAL A 57 4.03 0.45 12.89
CA VAL A 57 4.16 0.45 11.42
C VAL A 57 3.51 -0.78 10.80
N TYR A 58 3.66 -1.92 11.48
CA TYR A 58 3.15 -3.22 11.05
C TYR A 58 1.87 -3.64 11.78
N GLY A 59 1.37 -2.79 12.68
CA GLY A 59 0.20 -3.07 13.51
C GLY A 59 -1.15 -3.00 12.77
N SER A 60 -2.20 -3.13 13.57
CA SER A 60 -3.60 -3.08 13.17
C SER A 60 -4.01 -1.70 12.62
N GLN A 61 -5.26 -1.59 12.13
CA GLN A 61 -5.79 -0.27 11.73
C GLN A 61 -5.88 0.69 12.92
N GLU A 62 -6.16 0.18 14.11
CA GLU A 62 -6.19 0.97 15.36
C GLU A 62 -4.78 1.45 15.72
N ASP A 63 -3.78 0.58 15.63
CA ASP A 63 -2.38 0.97 15.89
C ASP A 63 -1.93 2.11 14.96
N LYS A 64 -2.41 2.09 13.71
CA LYS A 64 -2.00 3.08 12.71
C LYS A 64 -2.51 4.49 12.97
N VAL A 65 -3.52 4.65 13.83
CA VAL A 65 -4.09 5.95 14.21
C VAL A 65 -3.70 6.37 15.63
N ARG A 66 -2.90 5.56 16.34
CA ARG A 66 -2.36 5.95 17.66
C ARG A 66 -1.37 7.08 17.51
N THR A 67 -1.57 8.12 18.31
CA THR A 67 -0.64 9.26 18.36
C THR A 67 0.59 8.90 19.18
N PHE A 68 1.76 9.21 18.63
CA PHE A 68 3.05 9.18 19.31
C PHE A 68 3.85 10.43 18.96
N TYR A 69 4.98 10.62 19.63
CA TYR A 69 5.80 11.82 19.51
C TYR A 69 7.22 11.45 19.14
N ILE A 70 7.83 12.24 18.25
CA ILE A 70 9.26 12.14 17.94
C ILE A 70 9.94 13.49 18.14
N ASP A 71 11.25 13.45 18.36
CA ASP A 71 12.10 14.62 18.52
C ASP A 71 12.26 15.38 17.18
N GLN A 72 11.95 16.68 17.17
CA GLN A 72 12.01 17.50 15.96
C GLN A 72 13.43 17.72 15.45
N GLU A 73 14.39 17.93 16.34
CA GLU A 73 15.78 18.22 15.97
C GLU A 73 16.39 16.99 15.31
N LYS A 74 16.24 15.82 15.92
CA LYS A 74 16.68 14.54 15.32
C LYS A 74 15.98 14.24 14.00
N ALA A 75 14.67 14.52 13.91
CA ALA A 75 13.93 14.30 12.67
C ALA A 75 14.45 15.19 11.53
N LEU A 76 14.79 16.45 11.81
CA LEU A 76 15.37 17.38 10.84
C LEU A 76 16.79 16.99 10.42
N GLU A 77 17.61 16.52 11.35
CA GLU A 77 18.96 16.03 11.07
C GLU A 77 18.94 14.82 10.13
N VAL A 78 18.05 13.86 10.39
CA VAL A 78 17.92 12.63 9.60
C VAL A 78 17.21 12.90 8.27
N CYS A 79 16.19 13.75 8.28
CA CYS A 79 15.32 14.03 7.14
C CYS A 79 15.11 15.54 6.99
N PRO A 80 16.00 16.27 6.29
CA PRO A 80 15.85 17.71 6.07
C PRO A 80 14.47 18.17 5.56
N PRO A 81 13.79 17.47 4.62
CA PRO A 81 12.42 17.83 4.22
C PRO A 81 11.36 17.69 5.32
N TRP A 82 11.69 17.16 6.50
CA TRP A 82 10.83 17.21 7.68
C TRP A 82 10.44 18.63 8.09
N ALA A 83 11.24 19.64 7.72
CA ALA A 83 10.87 21.05 7.91
C ALA A 83 9.54 21.39 7.21
N ASP A 84 9.33 20.88 5.99
CA ASP A 84 8.07 21.06 5.27
C ASP A 84 6.94 20.26 5.92
N PHE A 85 7.22 19.07 6.47
CA PHE A 85 6.25 18.31 7.24
C PHE A 85 5.71 19.13 8.42
N ILE A 86 6.60 19.71 9.23
CA ILE A 86 6.25 20.55 10.38
C ILE A 86 5.40 21.76 9.92
N ARG A 87 5.83 22.43 8.86
CA ARG A 87 5.15 23.62 8.32
C ARG A 87 3.72 23.31 7.85
N ILE A 88 3.53 22.21 7.11
CA ILE A 88 2.23 21.80 6.57
C ILE A 88 1.33 21.26 7.68
N ASN A 89 1.90 20.60 8.69
CA ASN A 89 1.19 19.98 9.80
C ASN A 89 1.33 20.80 11.10
N SER A 90 1.31 22.12 11.01
CA SER A 90 1.50 23.01 12.16
C SER A 90 0.46 22.79 13.27
N ALA A 91 -0.77 22.42 12.89
CA ALA A 91 -1.87 22.17 13.82
C ALA A 91 -1.63 21.00 14.80
N ILE A 92 -0.73 20.06 14.48
CA ILE A 92 -0.40 18.93 15.34
C ILE A 92 0.93 19.13 16.09
N GLN A 93 1.54 20.31 16.01
CA GLN A 93 2.75 20.65 16.78
C GLN A 93 2.34 21.22 18.16
N ASP A 94 1.77 20.36 18.99
CA ASP A 94 1.22 20.69 20.31
C ASP A 94 2.25 20.65 21.45
N ARG A 95 3.44 20.07 21.21
CA ARG A 95 4.52 19.95 22.20
C ARG A 95 5.82 20.62 21.68
N PRO A 96 6.44 21.53 22.45
CA PRO A 96 7.71 22.14 22.05
C PRO A 96 8.80 21.10 21.80
N GLY A 97 9.50 21.21 20.66
CA GLY A 97 10.58 20.30 20.27
C GLY A 97 10.13 18.89 19.87
N GLN A 98 8.82 18.62 19.82
CA GLN A 98 8.29 17.32 19.44
C GLN A 98 7.25 17.44 18.31
N THR A 99 7.25 16.46 17.42
CA THR A 99 6.23 16.33 16.37
C THR A 99 5.29 15.19 16.75
N ALA A 100 4.00 15.49 16.92
CA ALA A 100 2.96 14.47 17.03
C ALA A 100 2.80 13.76 15.68
N LEU A 101 2.68 12.44 15.72
CA LEU A 101 2.51 11.58 14.55
C LEU A 101 1.50 10.48 14.81
N THR A 102 0.89 10.01 13.72
CA THR A 102 0.35 8.66 13.65
C THR A 102 1.10 7.92 12.54
N VAL A 103 1.15 6.58 12.60
CA VAL A 103 1.76 5.79 11.53
C VAL A 103 1.06 6.05 10.19
N ARG A 104 -0.27 6.28 10.21
CA ARG A 104 -1.02 6.66 9.02
C ARG A 104 -0.45 7.91 8.36
N LEU A 105 -0.26 8.95 9.15
CA LEU A 105 0.19 10.25 8.67
C LEU A 105 1.61 10.18 8.09
N ILE A 106 2.55 9.57 8.81
CA ILE A 106 3.93 9.46 8.32
C ILE A 106 4.02 8.56 7.08
N LEU A 107 3.28 7.44 6.99
CA LEU A 107 3.28 6.62 5.77
C LEU A 107 2.72 7.37 4.56
N GLN A 108 1.64 8.15 4.75
CA GLN A 108 1.07 8.97 3.67
C GLN A 108 2.07 10.02 3.20
N TRP A 109 2.58 10.83 4.13
CA TRP A 109 3.55 11.88 3.85
C TRP A 109 4.83 11.35 3.21
N TRP A 110 5.43 10.33 3.82
CA TRP A 110 6.70 9.76 3.36
C TRP A 110 6.54 9.13 1.98
N GLY A 111 5.42 8.42 1.78
CA GLY A 111 5.09 7.75 0.53
C GLY A 111 4.82 8.71 -0.62
N THR A 112 4.08 9.80 -0.37
CA THR A 112 3.49 10.64 -1.42
C THR A 112 4.17 12.01 -1.49
N GLU A 113 4.03 12.83 -0.46
CA GLU A 113 4.52 14.20 -0.38
C GLU A 113 6.05 14.28 -0.35
N TYR A 114 6.73 13.24 0.13
CA TYR A 114 8.17 13.19 0.17
C TYR A 114 8.77 12.43 -1.02
N ARG A 115 8.61 11.10 -1.08
CA ARG A 115 9.28 10.28 -2.09
C ARG A 115 8.70 10.47 -3.50
N ARG A 116 7.39 10.30 -3.67
CA ARG A 116 6.75 10.45 -5.01
C ARG A 116 6.78 11.87 -5.55
N ALA A 117 6.75 12.89 -4.68
CA ALA A 117 6.87 14.28 -5.10
C ALA A 117 8.22 14.57 -5.80
N ARG A 118 9.29 13.86 -5.41
CA ARG A 118 10.62 13.97 -6.02
C ARG A 118 10.77 13.04 -7.22
N GLU A 119 10.26 11.82 -7.07
CA GLU A 119 10.35 10.78 -8.09
C GLU A 119 9.05 9.96 -8.10
N PRO A 120 8.12 10.24 -9.04
CA PRO A 120 6.80 9.60 -9.05
C PRO A 120 6.84 8.07 -9.07
N ASP A 121 7.85 7.50 -9.75
CA ASP A 121 8.06 6.07 -9.94
C ASP A 121 8.99 5.44 -8.89
N TYR A 122 9.31 6.16 -7.80
CA TYR A 122 10.25 5.68 -6.78
C TYR A 122 9.94 4.27 -6.27
N TRP A 123 8.69 4.06 -5.85
CA TRP A 123 8.23 2.77 -5.31
C TRP A 123 8.08 1.71 -6.40
N THR A 124 7.57 2.08 -7.58
CA THR A 124 7.34 1.13 -8.67
C THR A 124 8.65 0.63 -9.27
N ARG A 125 9.68 1.49 -9.39
CA ARG A 125 11.04 1.07 -9.79
C ARG A 125 11.62 0.06 -8.80
N ALA A 126 11.47 0.33 -7.50
CA ALA A 126 12.03 -0.53 -6.47
C ALA A 126 11.27 -1.87 -6.37
N TRP A 127 9.94 -1.84 -6.47
CA TRP A 127 9.10 -3.02 -6.58
C TRP A 127 9.44 -3.85 -7.82
N THR A 128 9.56 -3.22 -8.99
CA THR A 128 9.91 -3.90 -10.26
C THR A 128 11.25 -4.61 -10.19
N ARG A 129 12.28 -3.99 -9.56
CA ARG A 129 13.57 -4.65 -9.33
C ARG A 129 13.40 -5.92 -8.50
N LYS A 130 12.71 -5.82 -7.36
CA LYS A 130 12.47 -6.98 -6.49
C LYS A 130 11.70 -8.09 -7.19
N VAL A 131 10.68 -7.73 -7.98
CA VAL A 131 9.89 -8.70 -8.72
C VAL A 131 10.71 -9.45 -9.76
N ARG A 132 11.66 -8.78 -10.42
CA ARG A 132 12.57 -9.39 -11.40
C ARG A 132 13.57 -10.37 -10.78
N ASP A 133 13.76 -10.35 -9.46
CA ASP A 133 14.60 -11.32 -8.76
C ASP A 133 13.90 -12.68 -8.57
N TYR A 134 12.58 -12.75 -8.82
CA TYR A 134 11.83 -14.00 -8.73
C TYR A 134 11.74 -14.74 -10.07
N ASP A 135 11.74 -16.07 -10.01
CA ASP A 135 11.42 -16.94 -11.14
C ASP A 135 9.90 -16.98 -11.35
N LEU A 136 9.38 -16.11 -12.22
CA LEU A 136 7.95 -15.95 -12.50
C LEU A 136 7.30 -17.17 -13.18
N ASP A 137 8.10 -18.15 -13.63
CA ASP A 137 7.62 -19.45 -14.09
C ASP A 137 7.32 -20.39 -12.91
N ARG A 138 7.95 -20.17 -11.76
CA ARG A 138 7.75 -20.98 -10.55
C ARG A 138 6.84 -20.34 -9.53
N VAL A 139 6.77 -19.00 -9.51
CA VAL A 139 5.99 -18.27 -8.50
C VAL A 139 4.94 -17.36 -9.12
N HIS A 140 3.83 -17.20 -8.40
CA HIS A 140 2.89 -16.12 -8.61
C HIS A 140 3.18 -14.96 -7.66
N ILE A 141 2.86 -13.75 -8.11
CA ILE A 141 2.97 -12.54 -7.30
C ILE A 141 1.61 -11.86 -7.24
N LEU A 142 1.12 -11.66 -6.03
CA LEU A 142 -0.06 -10.86 -5.76
C LEU A 142 0.35 -9.50 -5.19
N VAL A 143 -0.33 -8.44 -5.61
CA VAL A 143 -0.12 -7.07 -5.12
C VAL A 143 -1.43 -6.59 -4.52
N ASP A 144 -1.46 -6.30 -3.21
CA ASP A 144 -2.72 -6.05 -2.49
C ASP A 144 -3.02 -4.57 -2.22
N ASP A 145 -2.15 -3.67 -2.69
CA ASP A 145 -2.16 -2.25 -2.36
C ASP A 145 -1.98 -1.33 -3.57
N VAL A 146 -2.43 -1.75 -4.77
CA VAL A 146 -2.40 -0.91 -5.98
C VAL A 146 -3.34 0.29 -5.82
N ARG A 147 -2.77 1.49 -5.93
CA ARG A 147 -3.37 2.79 -5.63
C ARG A 147 -3.10 3.85 -6.69
N PHE A 148 -2.07 3.69 -7.52
CA PHE A 148 -1.64 4.72 -8.48
C PHE A 148 -1.52 4.18 -9.91
N MET A 149 -1.69 5.08 -10.89
CA MET A 149 -1.63 4.73 -12.32
C MET A 149 -0.28 4.14 -12.73
N ASN A 150 0.81 4.61 -12.13
CA ASN A 150 2.14 4.07 -12.43
C ASN A 150 2.35 2.65 -11.87
N GLU A 151 1.70 2.28 -10.77
CA GLU A 151 1.73 0.92 -10.24
C GLU A 151 1.00 -0.05 -11.16
N LEU A 152 -0.17 0.35 -11.68
CA LEU A 152 -0.88 -0.38 -12.73
C LEU A 152 0.03 -0.59 -13.95
N ARG A 153 0.68 0.48 -14.42
CA ARG A 153 1.58 0.42 -15.57
C ARG A 153 2.73 -0.56 -15.32
N SER A 154 3.40 -0.49 -14.18
CA SER A 154 4.51 -1.40 -13.86
C SER A 154 4.09 -2.86 -13.78
N ILE A 155 2.86 -3.15 -13.32
CA ILE A 155 2.31 -4.51 -13.37
C ILE A 155 2.05 -4.94 -14.82
N ARG A 156 1.45 -4.07 -15.64
CA ARG A 156 1.17 -4.34 -17.06
C ARG A 156 2.44 -4.56 -17.89
N GLU A 157 3.50 -3.79 -17.61
CA GLU A 157 4.82 -3.93 -18.25
C GLU A 157 5.49 -5.28 -17.97
N LEU A 158 5.01 -6.02 -16.97
CA LEU A 158 5.45 -7.38 -16.63
C LEU A 158 4.37 -8.42 -16.96
N ASP A 159 3.51 -8.13 -17.95
CA ASP A 159 2.39 -8.96 -18.39
C ASP A 159 1.41 -9.35 -17.27
N GLY A 160 1.36 -8.51 -16.23
CA GLY A 160 0.46 -8.69 -15.10
C GLY A 160 -0.96 -8.21 -15.38
N ARG A 161 -1.88 -8.68 -14.54
CA ARG A 161 -3.30 -8.36 -14.60
C ARG A 161 -3.73 -7.58 -13.38
N ILE A 162 -4.81 -6.82 -13.51
CA ILE A 162 -5.36 -5.94 -12.48
C ILE A 162 -6.84 -6.25 -12.29
N VAL A 163 -7.20 -6.54 -11.04
CA VAL A 163 -8.58 -6.74 -10.60
C VAL A 163 -9.01 -5.59 -9.71
N LYS A 164 -10.15 -4.99 -10.01
CA LYS A 164 -10.76 -3.97 -9.15
C LYS A 164 -11.61 -4.65 -8.08
N ILE A 165 -11.52 -4.17 -6.85
CA ILE A 165 -12.45 -4.51 -5.78
C ILE A 165 -13.28 -3.30 -5.43
N GLU A 166 -14.56 -3.37 -5.75
CA GLU A 166 -15.55 -2.36 -5.43
C GLU A 166 -16.34 -2.77 -4.20
N ARG A 167 -16.54 -1.83 -3.27
CA ARG A 167 -17.38 -2.05 -2.08
C ARG A 167 -18.47 -0.98 -2.06
N PRO A 168 -19.62 -1.22 -2.72
CA PRO A 168 -20.72 -0.26 -2.77
C PRO A 168 -21.17 0.16 -1.38
N GLY A 169 -21.57 1.44 -1.22
CA GLY A 169 -22.03 1.98 0.05
C GLY A 169 -20.93 2.22 1.10
N PHE A 170 -19.67 1.88 0.80
CA PHE A 170 -18.54 2.21 1.65
C PHE A 170 -17.81 3.45 1.13
N ALA A 171 -18.03 4.59 1.80
CA ALA A 171 -17.20 5.78 1.58
C ALA A 171 -15.84 5.53 2.25
N ALA A 172 -14.78 5.43 1.47
CA ALA A 172 -13.44 5.42 2.04
C ALA A 172 -13.20 6.72 2.81
N ALA A 173 -12.66 6.60 4.01
CA ALA A 173 -12.34 7.74 4.84
C ALA A 173 -11.13 8.47 4.25
N GLY A 174 -11.38 9.53 3.47
CA GLY A 174 -10.37 10.51 3.08
C GLY A 174 -10.30 10.81 1.58
N ASN A 175 -9.87 12.04 1.27
CA ASN A 175 -9.66 12.56 -0.09
C ASN A 175 -8.17 12.53 -0.50
N HIS A 176 -7.35 11.73 0.17
CA HIS A 176 -5.92 11.66 -0.14
C HIS A 176 -5.71 11.08 -1.55
N ALA A 177 -4.70 11.56 -2.29
CA ALA A 177 -4.47 11.18 -3.69
C ALA A 177 -4.37 9.66 -3.90
N SER A 178 -3.84 8.94 -2.91
CA SER A 178 -3.75 7.46 -2.91
C SER A 178 -5.10 6.73 -2.87
N GLU A 179 -6.22 7.43 -2.67
CA GLU A 179 -7.58 6.88 -2.63
C GLU A 179 -8.41 7.21 -3.88
N THR A 180 -8.02 8.24 -4.64
CA THR A 180 -8.76 8.74 -5.82
C THR A 180 -8.00 8.64 -7.13
N SER A 181 -6.69 8.31 -7.09
CA SER A 181 -5.83 8.29 -8.29
C SER A 181 -6.28 7.32 -9.39
N LEU A 182 -7.19 6.38 -9.11
CA LEU A 182 -7.71 5.40 -10.07
C LEU A 182 -9.18 5.60 -10.42
N ASP A 183 -9.83 6.68 -9.96
CA ASP A 183 -11.28 6.89 -10.17
C ASP A 183 -11.66 6.98 -11.66
N GLY A 184 -10.71 7.38 -12.53
CA GLY A 184 -10.90 7.44 -13.99
C GLY A 184 -10.40 6.23 -14.78
N PHE A 185 -9.94 5.16 -14.13
CA PHE A 185 -9.44 3.97 -14.83
C PHE A 185 -10.54 2.93 -15.03
N ASP A 186 -10.64 2.36 -16.23
CA ASP A 186 -11.70 1.43 -16.66
C ASP A 186 -11.18 0.13 -17.29
N ALA A 187 -9.91 0.05 -17.69
CA ALA A 187 -9.29 -1.12 -18.32
C ALA A 187 -8.87 -2.21 -17.31
N TRP A 188 -9.82 -2.68 -16.51
CA TRP A 188 -9.68 -3.77 -15.54
C TRP A 188 -9.77 -5.14 -16.24
N ASP A 189 -8.99 -6.14 -15.79
CA ASP A 189 -9.15 -7.52 -16.29
C ASP A 189 -10.35 -8.22 -15.65
N ASP A 190 -10.71 -7.82 -14.43
CA ASP A 190 -11.95 -8.22 -13.77
C ASP A 190 -12.36 -7.21 -12.68
N ILE A 191 -13.63 -7.24 -12.28
CA ILE A 191 -14.18 -6.42 -11.21
C ILE A 191 -14.94 -7.30 -10.22
N ILE A 192 -14.46 -7.36 -8.98
CA ILE A 192 -15.16 -8.02 -7.88
C ILE A 192 -15.95 -6.98 -7.09
N VAL A 193 -17.26 -7.18 -7.05
CA VAL A 193 -18.15 -6.42 -6.16
C VAL A 193 -18.16 -7.10 -4.78
N ASN A 194 -17.92 -6.34 -3.73
CA ASN A 194 -17.95 -6.75 -2.32
C ASN A 194 -19.18 -6.12 -1.65
N ASP A 195 -20.36 -6.67 -1.95
CA ASP A 195 -21.68 -6.17 -1.53
C ASP A 195 -22.45 -7.15 -0.63
N GLY A 196 -21.79 -8.20 -0.14
CA GLY A 196 -22.44 -9.27 0.61
C GLY A 196 -21.63 -9.79 1.80
N SER A 197 -21.83 -11.07 2.11
CA SER A 197 -21.09 -11.73 3.20
C SER A 197 -19.62 -11.94 2.82
N LEU A 198 -18.77 -12.11 3.85
CA LEU A 198 -17.37 -12.47 3.65
C LEU A 198 -17.22 -13.76 2.82
N GLU A 199 -18.11 -14.74 3.02
CA GLU A 199 -18.08 -16.00 2.29
C GLU A 199 -18.48 -15.84 0.81
N LEU A 200 -19.45 -14.96 0.51
CA LEU A 200 -19.77 -14.61 -0.88
C LEU A 200 -18.61 -13.87 -1.55
N PHE A 201 -17.95 -12.97 -0.83
CA PHE A 201 -16.77 -12.28 -1.36
C PHE A 201 -15.62 -13.24 -1.64
N LYS A 202 -15.34 -14.16 -0.72
CA LYS A 202 -14.33 -15.22 -0.89
C LYS A 202 -14.64 -16.13 -2.07
N SER A 203 -15.89 -16.55 -2.25
CA SER A 203 -16.25 -17.40 -3.39
C SER A 203 -16.05 -16.68 -4.73
N ARG A 204 -16.36 -15.38 -4.82
CA ARG A 204 -16.05 -14.55 -6.00
C ARG A 204 -14.55 -14.46 -6.27
N VAL A 205 -13.72 -14.29 -5.23
CA VAL A 205 -12.25 -14.29 -5.35
C VAL A 205 -11.73 -15.65 -5.83
N ALA A 206 -12.32 -16.76 -5.35
CA ALA A 206 -11.92 -18.11 -5.73
C ALA A 206 -12.20 -18.47 -7.20
N GLU A 207 -13.08 -17.72 -7.88
CA GLU A 207 -13.33 -17.89 -9.32
C GLU A 207 -12.28 -17.21 -10.21
N LEU A 208 -11.45 -16.30 -9.66
CA LEU A 208 -10.45 -15.55 -10.44
C LEU A 208 -9.51 -16.43 -11.26
N PRO A 209 -8.99 -17.57 -10.76
CA PRO A 209 -8.11 -18.40 -11.57
C PRO A 209 -8.79 -18.91 -12.85
N ARG A 210 -10.07 -19.24 -12.77
CA ARG A 210 -10.87 -19.68 -13.92
C ARG A 210 -11.16 -18.52 -14.87
N VAL A 211 -11.62 -17.39 -14.34
CA VAL A 211 -11.97 -16.18 -15.13
C VAL A 211 -10.75 -15.65 -15.88
N LEU A 212 -9.60 -15.63 -15.21
CA LEU A 212 -8.36 -15.10 -15.76
C LEU A 212 -7.50 -16.19 -16.43
N SER A 213 -7.93 -17.45 -16.52
CA SER A 213 -7.10 -18.52 -17.10
C SER A 213 -5.70 -18.54 -16.47
N ILE A 214 -5.65 -18.51 -15.14
CA ILE A 214 -4.45 -18.67 -14.33
C ILE A 214 -4.25 -20.17 -14.13
N ASP A 215 -3.02 -20.65 -14.34
CA ASP A 215 -2.65 -22.06 -14.22
C ASP A 215 -3.43 -23.01 -15.16
N SER A 216 -4.03 -22.47 -16.23
CA SER A 216 -4.69 -23.22 -17.30
C SER A 216 -3.72 -23.73 -18.36
#